data_AF-A0A0F8XZJ8-F1
#
_entry.id   AF-A0A0F8XZJ8-F1
#
_cell.length_a   1.000
_cell.length_b   1.000
_cell.length_c   1.000
_cell.angle_alpha   90.00
_cell.angle_beta   90.00
_cell.angle_gamma   90.00
#
_symmetry.space_group_name_H-M   'P 1'
#
loop_
_entity.id
_entity.type
_entity.pdbx_description
1 polymer ?
#
loop_
_entity_poly.entity_id
_entity_poly.type
_entity_poly.pdbx_seq_one_letter_code
_entity_poly.pdbx_strand_id
1 'polypeptide(L)' 'EKGQKFLLEISEYEQRMGSKLSMYQKNKIDNAVEDLGKLIPYLKNKIKPTESLETVDKTDNSLV' A
#
# COMPACT_ATOMS: atom_id res chain seq x y z
N GLU A 1 -3.82 1.95 -8.75
CA GLU A 1 -3.02 2.77 -9.68
C GLU A 1 -1.59 3.04 -9.20
N LYS A 2 -1.29 4.01 -8.32
CA LYS A 2 0.13 4.33 -7.97
C LYS A 2 0.94 3.17 -7.36
N GLY A 3 0.37 2.40 -6.44
CA GLY A 3 1.06 1.24 -5.84
C GLY A 3 1.35 0.11 -6.85
N GLN A 4 0.47 -0.09 -7.83
CA GLN A 4 0.68 -1.06 -8.91
C GLN A 4 1.79 -0.60 -9.86
N LYS A 5 1.91 0.72 -10.09
CA LYS A 5 3.00 1.30 -10.88
C LYS A 5 4.37 1.02 -10.25
N PHE A 6 4.51 1.17 -8.93
CA PHE A 6 5.77 0.85 -8.23
C PHE A 6 6.17 -0.62 -8.35
N LEU A 7 5.22 -1.54 -8.20
CA LEU A 7 5.50 -2.98 -8.34
C LEU A 7 5.96 -3.34 -9.76
N LEU A 8 5.36 -2.70 -10.77
CA LEU A 8 5.76 -2.87 -12.17
C LEU A 8 7.18 -2.35 -12.41
N GLU A 9 7.50 -1.13 -11.96
CA GLU A 9 8.83 -0.53 -12.13
C GLU A 9 9.94 -1.36 -11.44
N ILE A 10 9.65 -1.95 -10.27
CA ILE A 10 10.57 -2.85 -9.58
C ILE A 10 10.76 -4.14 -10.41
N SER A 11 9.69 -4.74 -10.90
CA SER A 11 9.76 -5.95 -11.74
C SER A 11 10.56 -5.70 -13.02
N GLU A 12 10.37 -4.56 -13.68
CA GLU A 12 11.13 -4.16 -14.86
C GLU A 12 12.60 -3.87 -14.55
N TYR A 13 12.91 -3.34 -13.37
CA TYR A 13 14.28 -3.18 -12.91
C TYR A 13 14.96 -4.53 -12.71
N GLU A 14 14.28 -5.48 -12.05
CA GLU A 14 14.77 -6.85 -11.86
C GLU A 14 14.96 -7.59 -13.18
N GLN A 15 14.07 -7.44 -14.16
CA GLN A 15 14.27 -8.06 -15.48
C GLN A 15 15.52 -7.51 -16.19
N ARG A 16 15.76 -6.19 -16.10
CA ARG A 16 16.95 -5.54 -16.70
C ARG A 16 18.25 -5.88 -15.99
N MET A 17 18.20 -6.09 -14.67
CA MET A 17 19.37 -6.22 -13.81
C MET A 17 19.57 -7.62 -13.24
N GLY A 18 18.62 -8.55 -13.43
CA GLY A 18 18.50 -9.78 -12.64
C GLY A 18 19.69 -10.74 -12.74
N SER A 19 20.39 -10.75 -13.87
CA SER A 19 21.65 -11.52 -14.02
C SER A 19 22.86 -10.83 -13.37
N LYS A 20 22.79 -9.52 -13.11
CA LYS A 20 23.84 -8.69 -12.50
C LYS A 20 23.66 -8.50 -10.99
N LEU A 21 22.50 -8.84 -10.45
CA LEU A 21 22.21 -8.75 -9.02
C LEU A 21 22.73 -9.99 -8.29
N SER A 22 23.46 -9.76 -7.21
CA SER A 22 23.81 -10.81 -6.25
C SER A 22 22.56 -11.32 -5.52
N MET A 23 22.67 -12.52 -4.94
CA MET A 23 21.59 -13.09 -4.12
C MET A 23 21.18 -12.15 -2.97
N TYR A 24 22.14 -11.49 -2.33
CA TYR A 24 21.87 -10.53 -1.26
C TYR A 24 21.03 -9.35 -1.74
N GLN A 25 21.34 -8.81 -2.93
CA GLN A 25 20.59 -7.69 -3.51
C GLN A 25 19.17 -8.11 -3.92
N LYS A 26 19.02 -9.30 -4.50
CA LYS A 26 17.70 -9.87 -4.82
C LYS A 26 16.83 -9.99 -3.57
N ASN A 27 17.38 -10.59 -2.50
CA ASN A 27 16.68 -10.71 -1.23
C ASN A 27 16.27 -9.34 -0.65
N LYS A 28 17.07 -8.29 -0.84
CA LYS A 28 16.71 -6.93 -0.38
C LYS A 28 15.53 -6.35 -1.16
N ILE A 29 15.47 -6.60 -2.47
CA ILE A 29 14.35 -6.15 -3.31
C ILE A 29 13.08 -6.92 -2.94
N ASP A 30 13.16 -8.24 -2.81
CA ASP A 30 12.03 -9.10 -2.43
C ASP A 30 11.39 -8.65 -1.11
N ASN A 31 12.21 -8.43 -0.07
CA ASN A 31 11.72 -7.94 1.23
C ASN A 31 11.04 -6.58 1.11
N ALA A 32 11.59 -5.65 0.33
CA ALA A 32 11.01 -4.33 0.14
C ALA A 32 9.67 -4.39 -0.61
N VAL A 33 9.55 -5.27 -1.61
CA VAL A 33 8.30 -5.54 -2.33
C VAL A 33 7.24 -6.11 -1.39
N GLU A 34 7.61 -7.04 -0.52
CA GLU A 34 6.71 -7.64 0.47
C GLU A 34 6.18 -6.57 1.46
N ASP A 35 7.07 -5.74 2.01
CA ASP A 35 6.71 -4.68 2.94
C ASP A 35 5.77 -3.64 2.29
N LEU A 36 6.04 -3.26 1.04
CA LEU A 36 5.16 -2.38 0.27
C LEU A 36 3.79 -3.03 0.02
N GLY A 37 3.77 -4.32 -0.29
CA GLY A 37 2.55 -5.11 -0.47
C GLY A 37 1.65 -5.11 0.76
N LYS A 38 2.23 -5.08 1.97
CA LYS A 38 1.50 -4.97 3.25
C LYS A 38 1.08 -3.53 3.58
N LEU A 39 1.94 -2.55 3.29
CA LEU A 39 1.71 -1.15 3.64
C LEU A 39 0.53 -0.54 2.87
N ILE A 40 0.42 -0.82 1.57
CA ILE A 40 -0.66 -0.27 0.72
C ILE A 40 -2.07 -0.62 1.26
N PRO A 41 -2.41 -1.90 1.50
CA PRO A 41 -3.73 -2.24 2.05
C PRO A 41 -3.92 -1.71 3.48
N TYR A 42 -2.86 -1.69 4.31
CA TYR A 42 -2.93 -1.07 5.63
C TYR A 42 -3.33 0.42 5.54
N LEU A 43 -2.67 1.20 4.69
CA LEU A 43 -2.99 2.61 4.49
C LEU A 43 -4.40 2.81 3.94
N LYS A 44 -4.83 2.00 2.97
CA LYS A 44 -6.22 2.03 2.46
C LYS A 44 -7.26 1.77 3.56
N ASN A 45 -6.97 0.85 4.48
CA ASN A 45 -7.86 0.52 5.59
C ASN A 45 -7.86 1.58 6.70
N LYS A 46 -6.73 2.25 6.94
CA LYS A 46 -6.61 3.32 7.95
C LYS A 46 -7.17 4.65 7.47
N ILE A 47 -7.02 4.97 6.18
CA ILE A 47 -7.59 6.17 5.54
C ILE A 47 -9.00 5.85 5.03
N LYS A 48 -9.85 5.26 5.89
CA LYS A 48 -11.28 5.31 5.64
C LYS A 48 -11.69 6.79 5.71
N PRO A 49 -12.53 7.28 4.78
CA PRO A 49 -12.98 8.66 4.84
C PRO A 49 -13.66 8.90 6.19
N THR A 50 -13.13 9.86 6.94
CA THR A 50 -13.67 10.31 8.23
C THR A 50 -15.15 10.71 8.13
N GLU A 51 -15.63 11.02 6.92
CA GLU A 51 -17.03 11.35 6.63
C GLU A 51 -18.04 10.27 7.04
N SER A 52 -17.65 8.98 7.14
CA SER A 52 -18.54 7.94 7.70
C SER A 52 -18.74 8.03 9.22
N LEU A 53 -17.95 8.83 9.92
CA LEU A 53 -18.10 9.08 11.36
C LEU A 53 -18.93 10.34 11.64
N GLU A 54 -19.03 11.28 10.70
CA GLU A 54 -19.81 12.52 10.88
C GLU A 54 -21.32 12.34 10.72
N THR A 55 -21.77 11.22 10.13
CA THR A 55 -23.21 10.91 9.99
C THR A 55 -23.80 10.15 11.17
N VAL A 56 -22.96 9.59 12.07
CA VAL A 56 -23.45 8.88 13.26
C VAL A 56 -23.87 9.85 14.36
N ASP A 57 -23.20 11.01 14.49
CA ASP A 57 -23.52 11.99 15.53
C ASP A 57 -24.67 12.96 15.18
N LYS A 58 -25.19 12.93 13.96
CA LYS A 58 -26.29 13.83 13.52
C LYS A 58 -27.68 13.20 13.56
N THR A 59 -27.79 11.93 13.93
CA THR A 59 -29.09 11.23 14.05
C THR A 59 -29.55 10.98 15.49
N ASP A 60 -28.86 11.51 16.50
CA ASP A 60 -29.45 11.66 17.84
C ASP A 60 -30.29 12.94 17.88
N ASN A 61 -31.43 12.86 17.18
CA ASN A 61 -32.50 13.81 17.22
C ASN A 61 -33.06 13.97 18.65
N SER A 62 -33.27 15.22 19.04
CA SER A 62 -34.55 15.65 19.62
C SER A 62 -35.06 14.85 20.82
N LEU A 63 -34.59 15.19 22.02
CA LEU A 63 -35.48 15.13 23.18
C LEU A 63 -35.96 16.55 23.47
N VAL A 64 -37.21 16.76 23.05
CA VAL A 64 -38.16 17.76 23.55
C VAL A 64 -38.22 17.70 25.08
#